data_AF-A0A9Q7AAA6-F1
#
_entry.id   AF-A0A9Q7AAA6-F1
#
_cell.length_a   1.000
_cell.length_b   1.000
_cell.length_c   1.000
_cell.angle_alpha   90.00
_cell.angle_beta   90.00
_cell.angle_gamma   90.00
#
_symmetry.space_group_name_H-M   'P 1'
#
loop_
_entity.id
_entity.type
_entity.pdbx_description
1 polymer ?
#
loop_
_entity_poly.entity_id
_entity_poly.type
_entity_poly.pdbx_seq_one_letter_code
_entity_poly.pdbx_strand_id
1 'polypeptide(L)'
;MESVMQLLLEGLGSGDVAVDICRAHLRPLVEKGLLPQEDLDALVADIGRGLRRRRESLVGGARRELLRLLSLLPLVAEDRFQELEERVRALESPAGGGRPS
;
A
#
# COMPACT_ATOMS: atom_id res chain seq x y z
N MET A 1 -9.68 -0.45 -6.66
CA MET A 1 -8.27 -0.92 -6.58
C MET A 1 -7.35 0.13 -5.92
N GLU A 2 -7.72 1.41 -5.83
CA GLU A 2 -6.95 2.46 -5.12
C GLU A 2 -6.86 2.27 -3.59
N SER A 3 -7.87 1.67 -2.95
CA SER A 3 -8.00 1.61 -1.49
C SER A 3 -6.94 0.76 -0.77
N VAL A 4 -6.48 -0.34 -1.36
CA VAL A 4 -5.46 -1.22 -0.74
C VAL A 4 -4.07 -0.61 -0.81
N MET A 5 -3.75 0.06 -1.92
CA MET A 5 -2.50 0.81 -2.06
C MET A 5 -2.46 1.99 -1.10
N GLN A 6 -3.57 2.71 -0.93
CA GLN A 6 -3.66 3.80 0.05
C GLN A 6 -3.40 3.30 1.48
N LEU A 7 -4.05 2.20 1.89
CA LEU A 7 -3.86 1.61 3.22
C LEU A 7 -2.42 1.13 3.46
N LEU A 8 -1.79 0.49 2.48
CA LEU A 8 -0.39 0.05 2.57
C LEU A 8 0.57 1.24 2.65
N LEU A 9 0.23 2.36 2.00
CA LEU A 9 1.05 3.57 2.00
C LEU A 9 0.87 4.42 3.26
N GLU A 10 -0.32 4.44 3.85
CA GLU A 10 -0.58 5.05 5.15
C GLU A 10 0.21 4.34 6.27
N GLY A 11 0.35 3.01 6.20
CA GLY A 11 1.19 2.23 7.12
C GLY A 11 2.70 2.45 6.97
N LEU A 12 3.16 3.01 5.84
CA LEU A 12 4.59 3.25 5.55
C LEU A 12 5.11 4.58 6.11
N GLY A 13 4.29 5.30 6.90
CA GLY A 13 4.67 6.51 7.58
C GLY A 13 4.64 7.71 6.64
N SER A 14 3.75 8.66 6.93
CA SER A 14 3.75 9.98 6.31
C SER A 14 5.11 10.64 6.54
N GLY A 15 5.95 10.67 5.50
CA GLY A 15 7.29 11.27 5.58
C GLY A 15 7.28 12.74 6.06
N ASP A 16 6.12 13.38 6.01
CA ASP A 16 5.89 14.72 6.55
C ASP A 16 5.91 14.74 8.10
N VAL A 17 5.39 13.70 8.76
CA VAL A 17 5.46 13.57 10.23
C VAL A 17 6.91 13.40 10.70
N ALA A 18 7.72 12.64 9.97
CA ALA A 18 9.14 12.48 10.29
C ALA A 18 9.91 13.81 10.13
N VAL A 19 9.58 14.59 9.11
CA VAL A 19 10.11 15.93 8.88
C VAL A 19 9.72 16.89 10.03
N ASP A 20 8.47 16.87 10.45
CA ASP A 20 7.97 17.72 11.54
C ASP A 20 8.62 17.37 12.88
N ILE A 21 8.80 16.08 13.17
CA ILE A 21 9.54 15.59 14.35
C ILE A 21 10.99 16.09 14.31
N CYS A 22 11.70 15.92 13.18
CA CYS A 22 13.07 16.40 13.04
C CYS A 22 13.17 17.92 13.25
N ARG A 23 12.26 18.69 12.67
CA ARG A 23 12.20 20.15 12.84
C ARG A 23 11.96 20.51 14.30
N ALA A 24 11.03 19.84 14.98
CA ALA A 24 10.73 20.10 16.39
C ALA A 24 11.93 19.83 17.32
N HIS A 25 12.71 18.78 17.06
CA HIS A 25 13.87 18.43 17.88
C HIS A 25 15.09 19.34 17.65
N LEU A 26 15.25 19.90 16.45
CA LEU A 26 16.41 20.73 16.10
C LEU A 26 16.16 22.23 16.31
N ARG A 27 14.90 22.67 16.32
CA ARG A 27 14.52 24.06 16.59
C ARG A 27 15.12 24.65 17.88
N PRO A 28 15.24 23.92 19.00
CA PRO A 28 15.93 24.43 20.19
C PRO A 28 17.41 24.77 19.98
N LEU A 29 18.08 24.17 18.99
CA LEU A 29 19.46 24.51 18.64
C LEU A 29 19.53 25.86 17.91
N VAL A 30 18.52 26.18 17.09
CA VAL A 30 18.38 27.49 16.47
C VAL A 30 18.08 28.56 17.51
N GLU A 31 17.14 28.27 18.42
CA GLU A 31 16.77 29.19 19.51
C GLU A 31 17.95 29.49 20.45
N LYS A 32 18.89 28.55 20.60
CA LYS A 32 20.13 28.72 21.38
C LYS A 32 21.27 29.36 20.57
N GLY A 33 21.06 29.69 19.29
CA GLY A 33 22.09 30.24 18.40
C GLY A 33 23.20 29.25 18.04
N LEU A 34 23.00 27.95 18.27
CA LEU A 34 23.96 26.88 17.98
C LEU A 34 23.82 26.33 16.56
N LEU A 35 22.73 26.65 15.88
CA LEU A 35 22.44 26.25 14.51
C LEU A 35 21.78 27.43 13.76
N PRO A 36 22.28 27.84 12.60
CA PRO A 36 21.59 28.78 11.74
C PRO A 36 20.23 28.24 11.28
N GLN A 37 19.21 29.09 11.18
CA GLN A 37 17.89 28.70 10.68
C GLN A 37 17.97 28.17 9.24
N GLU A 38 18.84 28.74 8.40
CA GLU A 38 19.09 28.30 7.03
C GLU A 38 19.63 26.87 6.95
N ASP A 39 20.52 26.48 7.88
CA ASP A 39 21.07 25.12 7.96
C ASP A 39 19.99 24.12 8.40
N LEU A 40 19.12 24.52 9.33
CA LEU A 40 17.97 23.71 9.73
C LEU A 40 17.02 23.48 8.55
N ASP A 41 16.70 24.52 7.79
CA ASP A 41 15.79 24.43 6.65
C ASP A 41 16.40 23.60 5.50
N ALA A 42 17.70 23.73 5.25
CA ALA A 42 18.42 22.90 4.29
C ALA A 42 18.38 21.40 4.69
N LEU A 43 18.67 21.10 5.96
CA LEU A 43 18.65 19.73 6.49
C LEU A 43 17.25 19.10 6.42
N VAL A 44 16.22 19.85 6.82
CA VAL A 44 14.83 19.41 6.73
C VAL A 44 14.43 19.16 5.28
N ALA A 45 14.84 20.01 4.35
CA ALA A 45 14.57 19.83 2.94
C ALA A 45 15.27 18.56 2.37
N ASP A 46 16.50 18.28 2.78
CA ASP A 46 17.22 17.06 2.38
C ASP A 46 16.57 15.79 2.92
N ILE A 47 16.20 15.78 4.19
CA ILE A 47 15.46 14.68 4.81
C ILE A 47 14.14 14.45 4.05
N GLY A 48 13.39 15.51 3.78
CA GLY A 48 12.14 15.44 3.01
C GLY A 48 12.35 14.88 1.60
N ARG A 49 13.41 15.28 0.89
CA ARG A 49 13.77 14.72 -0.42
C ARG A 49 14.12 13.23 -0.34
N GLY A 50 14.92 12.84 0.65
CA GLY A 50 15.31 11.44 0.87
C GLY A 50 14.10 10.54 1.17
N LEU A 51 13.20 11.00 2.03
CA LEU A 51 11.96 10.28 2.35
C LEU A 51 11.02 10.17 1.14
N ARG A 52 10.89 11.22 0.31
CA ARG A 52 10.13 11.16 -0.94
C ARG A 52 10.69 10.12 -1.90
N ARG A 53 12.00 10.13 -2.17
CA ARG A 53 12.66 9.14 -3.04
C ARG A 53 12.47 7.70 -2.56
N ARG A 54 12.61 7.47 -1.25
CA ARG A 54 12.37 6.15 -0.66
C ARG A 54 10.92 5.71 -0.84
N ARG A 55 9.96 6.61 -0.64
CA ARG A 55 8.54 6.35 -0.85
C ARG A 55 8.26 5.98 -2.31
N GLU A 56 8.76 6.74 -3.27
CA GLU A 56 8.61 6.45 -4.70
C GLU A 56 9.18 5.07 -5.05
N SER A 57 10.37 4.72 -4.53
CA SER A 57 10.97 3.40 -4.73
C SER A 57 10.12 2.28 -4.12
N LEU A 58 9.59 2.48 -2.91
CA LEU A 58 8.75 1.51 -2.20
C LEU A 58 7.40 1.33 -2.91
N VAL A 59 6.73 2.42 -3.29
CA VAL A 59 5.49 2.40 -4.10
C VAL A 59 5.74 1.66 -5.40
N GLY A 60 6.83 2.00 -6.11
CA GLY A 60 7.19 1.35 -7.37
C GLY A 60 7.47 -0.15 -7.20
N GLY A 61 8.15 -0.52 -6.12
CA GLY A 61 8.41 -1.92 -5.75
C GLY A 61 7.13 -2.68 -5.43
N ALA A 62 6.28 -2.14 -4.55
CA ALA A 62 5.00 -2.71 -4.19
C ALA A 62 4.08 -2.87 -5.41
N ARG A 63 4.03 -1.87 -6.30
CA ARG A 63 3.25 -1.95 -7.54
C ARG A 63 3.75 -3.08 -8.44
N ARG A 64 5.07 -3.24 -8.60
CA ARG A 64 5.64 -4.34 -9.39
C ARG A 64 5.31 -5.70 -8.80
N GLU A 65 5.44 -5.84 -7.47
CA GLU A 65 5.14 -7.10 -6.80
C GLU A 65 3.65 -7.43 -6.85
N LEU A 66 2.76 -6.44 -6.71
CA LEU A 66 1.33 -6.63 -6.91
C LEU A 66 1.01 -7.06 -8.34
N LEU A 67 1.60 -6.44 -9.36
CA LEU A 67 1.43 -6.87 -10.75
C LEU A 67 1.92 -8.31 -10.96
N ARG A 68 3.02 -8.69 -10.31
CA ARG A 68 3.55 -10.05 -10.35
C ARG A 68 2.59 -11.04 -9.67
N LEU A 69 2.09 -10.72 -8.48
CA LEU A 69 1.10 -11.54 -7.78
C LEU A 69 -0.19 -11.66 -8.59
N LEU A 70 -0.67 -10.57 -9.19
CA LEU A 70 -1.82 -10.57 -10.09
C LEU A 70 -1.60 -11.40 -11.35
N SER A 71 -0.36 -11.48 -11.86
CA SER A 71 -0.01 -12.35 -13.00
C SER A 71 0.10 -13.83 -12.63
N LEU A 72 0.29 -14.14 -11.35
CA LEU A 72 0.39 -15.49 -10.81
C LEU A 72 -0.93 -16.03 -10.27
N LEU A 73 -1.87 -15.14 -9.92
CA LEU A 73 -3.25 -15.54 -9.77
C LEU A 73 -3.65 -16.20 -11.08
N PRO A 74 -4.23 -17.42 -11.06
CA PRO A 74 -4.92 -17.87 -12.24
C PRO A 74 -5.92 -16.75 -12.52
N LEU A 75 -5.76 -16.08 -13.67
CA LEU A 75 -6.91 -15.64 -14.42
C LEU A 75 -7.75 -16.91 -14.48
N VAL A 76 -8.64 -17.10 -13.50
CA VAL A 76 -9.75 -17.99 -13.66
C VAL A 76 -10.42 -17.30 -14.84
N ALA A 77 -10.12 -17.81 -16.04
CA ALA A 77 -10.81 -17.41 -17.25
C ALA A 77 -12.27 -17.37 -16.85
N GLU A 78 -12.97 -16.30 -17.19
CA GLU A 78 -14.34 -16.06 -16.74
C GLU A 78 -15.19 -17.33 -16.82
N ASP A 79 -14.93 -18.12 -17.86
CA ASP A 79 -15.37 -19.49 -18.16
C ASP A 79 -15.19 -20.49 -16.99
N ARG A 80 -14.01 -20.57 -16.37
CA ARG A 80 -13.72 -21.46 -15.23
C ARG A 80 -14.31 -20.97 -13.91
N PHE A 81 -14.64 -19.69 -13.80
CA PHE A 81 -15.31 -19.14 -12.63
C PHE A 81 -16.80 -19.44 -12.71
N GLN A 82 -17.39 -19.26 -13.90
CA GLN A 82 -18.76 -19.65 -14.20
C GLN A 82 -18.98 -21.16 -14.02
N GLU A 83 -18.07 -22.01 -14.51
CA GLU A 83 -18.16 -23.47 -14.30
C GLU A 83 -18.14 -23.86 -12.81
N LEU A 84 -17.33 -23.16 -12.01
CA LEU A 84 -17.28 -23.37 -10.56
C LEU A 84 -18.55 -22.86 -9.87
N GLU A 85 -19.06 -21.70 -10.28
CA GLU A 85 -20.30 -21.11 -9.77
C GLU A 85 -21.51 -21.99 -10.08
N GLU A 86 -21.60 -22.55 -11.28
CA GLU A 86 -22.63 -23.53 -11.68
C GLU A 86 -22.56 -24.81 -10.84
N ARG A 87 -21.35 -25.33 -10.60
CA ARG A 87 -21.15 -26.54 -9.78
C ARG A 87 -21.53 -26.30 -8.32
N VAL A 88 -21.21 -25.13 -7.77
CA VAL A 88 -21.65 -24.73 -6.42
C VAL A 88 -23.17 -24.61 -6.37
N ARG A 89 -23.79 -23.98 -7.36
CA ARG A 89 -25.26 -23.84 -7.46
C ARG A 89 -25.99 -25.18 -7.59
N ALA A 90 -25.38 -26.14 -8.28
CA ALA A 90 -25.88 -27.51 -8.39
C ALA A 90 -25.78 -28.29 -7.07
N LEU A 91 -24.77 -27.99 -6.24
CA LEU A 91 -24.60 -28.56 -4.90
C LEU A 91 -25.53 -27.89 -3.86
N GLU A 92 -25.85 -26.62 -4.06
CA GLU A 92 -26.78 -25.84 -3.22
C GLU A 92 -28.25 -26.10 -3.56
N SER A 93 -28.53 -26.66 -4.73
CA SER A 93 -29.86 -27.17 -5.06
C SER A 93 -30.10 -28.45 -4.24
N PRO A 94 -30.98 -28.44 -3.23
CA PRO A 94 -31.24 -29.63 -2.45
C PRO A 94 -31.74 -30.71 -3.42
N ALA A 95 -31.23 -31.93 -3.26
CA ALA A 95 -31.67 -33.12 -3.96
C ALA A 95 -33.20 -33.11 -4.10
N GLY A 96 -33.68 -32.67 -5.26
CA GLY A 96 -35.08 -32.63 -5.63
C GLY A 96 -35.52 -34.05 -5.89
N GLY A 97 -36.35 -34.56 -4.98
CA GLY A 97 -36.80 -35.93 -4.93
C GLY A 97 -37.25 -36.50 -6.27
N GLY A 98 -36.86 -37.75 -6.50
CA GLY A 98 -37.28 -38.54 -7.64
C GLY A 98 -36.66 -39.92 -7.57
N ARG A 99 -37.01 -40.72 -6.56
CA ARG A 99 -36.87 -42.17 -6.65
C ARG A 99 -37.84 -42.63 -7.73
N PRO A 100 -37.40 -43.29 -8.82
CA PRO A 100 -38.32 -43.88 -9.78
C PRO A 100 -38.77 -45.26 -9.27
N SER A 101 -40.06 -45.52 -9.46
CA SER A 101 -40.80 -46.79 -9.32
C SER A 101 -41.03 -47.30 -7.90
#